data_AF-A0A1S3DKV9-F1
#
_entry.id   AF-A0A1S3DKV9-F1
#
_cell.length_a   1.000
_cell.length_b   1.000
_cell.length_c   1.000
_cell.angle_alpha   90.00
_cell.angle_beta   90.00
_cell.angle_gamma   90.00
#
_symmetry.space_group_name_H-M   'P 1'
#
loop_
_entity.id
_entity.type
_entity.pdbx_description
1 polymer ?
#
loop_
_entity_poly.entity_id
_entity_poly.type
_entity_poly.pdbx_seq_one_letter_code
_entity_poly.pdbx_strand_id
1 'polypeptide(L)'
;MTKLLEWLTGTTLFLAVWLSVVMNDLNLDIVKNNINIIVPLPLIIIALFGVYSIIVVLWRVYNFNDCKEAAQELQTEIKEAKEYLSKKGYKF
;
A
#
# COMPACT_ATOMS: atom_id res chain seq x y z
N MET A 1 10.11 13.76 -16.18
CA MET A 1 10.45 13.52 -14.76
C MET A 1 9.90 12.16 -14.37
N THR A 2 10.74 11.21 -13.97
CA THR A 2 10.25 9.90 -13.50
C THR A 2 9.64 10.07 -12.12
N LYS A 3 8.57 9.32 -11.81
CA LYS A 3 7.93 9.36 -10.48
C LYS A 3 8.91 9.07 -9.35
N LEU A 4 9.91 8.23 -9.62
CA LEU A 4 11.00 7.95 -8.69
C LEU A 4 11.76 9.22 -8.27
N LEU A 5 12.09 10.09 -9.22
CA LEU A 5 12.84 11.31 -8.92
C LEU A 5 12.02 12.26 -8.03
N GLU A 6 10.71 12.39 -8.29
CA GLU A 6 9.78 13.20 -7.51
C GLU A 6 9.69 12.73 -6.05
N TRP A 7 9.56 11.41 -5.82
CA TRP A 7 9.54 10.84 -4.48
C TRP A 7 10.88 10.97 -3.76
N LEU A 8 11.99 10.77 -4.48
CA LEU A 8 13.33 10.83 -3.92
C LEU A 8 13.71 12.27 -3.51
N THR A 9 13.38 13.27 -4.32
CA THR A 9 13.63 14.67 -3.96
C THR A 9 12.80 15.09 -2.74
N GLY A 10 11.50 14.77 -2.72
CA GLY A 10 10.63 15.08 -1.58
C GLY A 10 11.10 14.44 -0.27
N THR A 11 11.47 13.15 -0.33
CA THR A 11 11.97 12.42 0.85
C THR A 11 13.30 12.98 1.33
N THR A 12 14.20 13.33 0.41
CA THR A 12 15.51 13.91 0.76
C THR A 12 15.36 15.26 1.45
N LEU A 13 14.47 16.12 0.94
CA LEU A 13 14.19 17.42 1.57
C LEU A 13 13.62 17.26 2.98
N PHE A 14 12.66 16.35 3.16
CA PHE A 14 12.09 16.06 4.46
C PHE A 14 13.15 15.58 5.45
N LEU A 15 13.98 14.61 5.06
CA LEU A 15 15.05 14.08 5.90
C LEU A 15 16.11 15.14 6.23
N ALA A 16 16.46 16.01 5.28
CA ALA A 16 17.40 17.10 5.51
C ALA A 16 16.90 18.08 6.58
N VAL A 17 15.63 18.47 6.51
CA VAL A 17 15.00 19.35 7.53
C VAL A 17 14.97 18.65 8.88
N TRP A 18 14.54 17.38 8.93
CA TRP A 18 14.49 16.62 10.17
C TRP A 18 15.88 16.47 10.82
N LEU A 19 16.92 16.14 10.03
CA LEU A 19 18.30 16.03 10.53
C LEU A 19 18.81 17.36 11.09
N SER A 20 18.53 18.47 10.42
CA SER A 20 18.93 19.80 10.91
C SER A 20 18.28 20.14 12.26
N VAL A 21 17.01 19.76 12.45
CA VAL A 21 16.31 19.93 13.74
C VAL A 21 16.92 19.04 14.83
N VAL A 22 17.25 17.78 14.51
CA VAL A 22 17.85 16.83 15.46
C VAL A 22 19.28 17.22 15.86
N MET A 23 20.06 17.78 14.93
CA MET A 23 21.41 18.28 15.21
C MET A 23 21.43 19.57 16.05
N ASN A 24 20.26 20.10 16.42
CA ASN A 24 20.10 21.29 17.28
C ASN A 24 20.73 22.57 16.68
N ASP A 25 20.82 22.65 15.34
CA ASP A 25 21.21 23.88 14.63
C ASP A 25 20.18 25.01 14.85
N LEU A 26 18.93 24.63 15.14
CA LEU A 26 17.83 25.53 15.41
C LEU A 26 17.63 25.61 16.92
N ASN A 27 18.21 26.64 17.54
CA ASN A 27 18.13 26.94 18.98
C ASN A 27 16.71 27.38 19.42
N LEU A 28 15.70 26.56 19.14
CA LEU A 28 14.30 26.82 19.44
C LEU A 28 13.88 26.08 20.71
N ASP A 29 13.34 26.79 21.69
CA ASP A 29 12.92 26.19 22.97
C ASP A 29 11.82 25.13 22.81
N ILE A 30 10.96 25.29 21.80
CA ILE A 30 9.92 24.33 21.44
C ILE A 30 10.52 22.99 21.00
N VAL A 31 11.63 23.00 20.27
CA VAL A 31 12.32 21.79 19.80
C VAL A 31 12.96 21.08 20.98
N LYS A 32 13.64 21.82 21.86
CA LYS A 32 14.29 21.28 23.06
C LYS A 32 13.29 20.59 23.99
N ASN A 33 12.11 21.17 24.20
CA ASN A 33 11.08 20.59 25.05
C ASN A 33 10.44 19.32 24.46
N ASN A 34 10.43 19.17 23.12
CA ASN A 34 9.75 18.08 22.43
C ASN A 34 10.71 17.12 21.71
N ILE A 35 12.02 17.18 21.98
CA ILE A 35 13.04 16.42 21.26
C ILE A 35 12.80 14.90 21.31
N ASN A 36 12.26 14.41 22.44
CA ASN A 36 11.92 13.00 22.67
C ASN A 36 10.88 12.46 21.67
N ILE A 37 10.05 13.34 21.10
CA ILE A 37 9.04 12.98 20.08
C ILE A 37 9.60 13.23 18.67
N ILE A 38 10.40 14.29 18.49
CA ILE A 38 10.96 14.69 17.20
C ILE A 38 11.99 13.66 16.69
N VAL A 39 12.83 13.12 17.57
CA VAL A 39 13.84 12.10 17.19
C VAL A 39 13.19 10.84 16.61
N PRO A 40 12.20 10.20 17.25
CA PRO A 40 11.54 9.02 16.66
C PRO A 40 10.51 9.35 15.56
N LEU A 41 10.31 10.63 15.19
CA LEU A 41 9.24 11.05 14.28
C LEU A 41 9.21 10.29 12.94
N PRO A 42 10.32 10.08 12.21
CA PRO A 42 10.29 9.34 10.94
C PRO A 42 9.81 7.90 11.14
N LEU A 43 10.20 7.27 12.24
CA LEU A 43 9.79 5.91 12.58
C LEU A 43 8.29 5.86 12.93
N ILE A 44 7.79 6.85 13.67
CA ILE A 44 6.36 6.97 14.00
C ILE A 44 5.53 7.11 12.72
N ILE A 45 5.97 7.93 11.76
CA ILE A 45 5.29 8.11 10.47
C ILE A 45 5.21 6.79 9.72
N ILE A 46 6.32 6.03 9.63
CA ILE A 46 6.35 4.73 8.97
C ILE A 46 5.43 3.72 9.68
N ALA A 47 5.43 3.69 11.01
CA ALA A 47 4.57 2.81 11.78
C ALA A 47 3.09 3.12 11.57
N LEU A 48 2.70 4.39 11.60
CA LEU A 48 1.32 4.83 11.35
C LEU A 48 0.89 4.47 9.93
N PHE A 49 1.74 4.72 8.93
CA PHE A 49 1.48 4.33 7.55
C PHE A 49 1.31 2.82 7.40
N GLY A 50 2.15 2.02 8.08
CA GLY A 50 2.07 0.57 8.09
C GLY A 50 0.74 0.07 8.69
N VAL A 51 0.36 0.57 9.87
CA VAL A 51 -0.91 0.23 10.53
C VAL A 51 -2.09 0.62 9.65
N TYR A 52 -2.09 1.83 9.10
CA TYR A 52 -3.14 2.28 8.19
C TYR A 52 -3.24 1.38 6.95
N SER A 53 -2.11 1.03 6.34
CA SER A 53 -2.07 0.14 5.17
C SER A 53 -2.64 -1.23 5.49
N ILE A 54 -2.27 -1.82 6.64
CA ILE A 54 -2.80 -3.10 7.10
C ILE A 54 -4.32 -3.02 7.28
N ILE A 55 -4.81 -2.00 7.98
CA ILE A 55 -6.25 -1.81 8.21
C ILE A 55 -7.00 -1.70 6.88
N VAL A 56 -6.51 -0.90 5.93
CA VAL A 56 -7.14 -0.73 4.62
C VAL A 56 -7.17 -2.03 3.83
N VAL A 57 -6.06 -2.79 3.81
CA VAL A 57 -6.01 -4.07 3.11
C VAL A 57 -6.98 -5.06 3.74
N LEU A 58 -6.95 -5.23 5.06
CA LEU A 58 -7.87 -6.14 5.77
C LEU A 58 -9.32 -5.76 5.55
N TRP A 59 -9.66 -4.47 5.65
CA TRP A 59 -11.02 -3.98 5.44
C TRP A 59 -11.51 -4.23 4.01
N ARG A 60 -10.65 -4.01 3.00
CA ARG A 60 -11.00 -4.26 1.60
C ARG A 60 -11.13 -5.74 1.29
N VAL A 61 -10.26 -6.58 1.84
CA VAL A 61 -10.35 -8.04 1.68
C VAL A 61 -11.60 -8.58 2.37
N TYR A 62 -11.89 -8.12 3.59
CA TYR A 62 -13.09 -8.52 4.31
C TYR A 62 -14.39 -8.15 3.59
N ASN A 63 -14.44 -6.97 2.97
CA ASN A 63 -15.59 -6.52 2.19
C ASN A 63 -15.58 -6.99 0.73
N PHE A 64 -14.59 -7.78 0.31
CA PHE A 64 -14.58 -8.34 -1.03
C PHE A 64 -15.65 -9.43 -1.10
N ASN A 65 -16.77 -9.12 -1.74
CA ASN A 65 -17.91 -10.05 -1.82
C ASN A 65 -17.54 -11.27 -2.65
N ASP A 66 -17.68 -12.47 -2.08
CA ASP A 66 -17.51 -13.72 -2.82
C ASP A 66 -18.67 -13.88 -3.83
N CYS A 67 -18.39 -13.65 -5.12
CA CYS A 67 -19.35 -13.91 -6.20
C CYS A 67 -19.39 -15.40 -6.55
N LYS A 68 -19.87 -16.23 -5.62
CA LYS A 68 -19.95 -17.69 -5.79
C LYS A 68 -20.84 -18.09 -6.95
N GLU A 69 -21.93 -17.37 -7.16
CA GLU A 69 -22.87 -17.61 -8.26
C GLU A 69 -22.23 -17.35 -9.62
N ALA A 70 -21.57 -16.21 -9.80
CA ALA A 70 -20.82 -15.91 -11.02
C ALA A 70 -19.70 -16.93 -11.29
N ALA A 71 -19.04 -17.42 -10.23
CA ALA A 71 -18.06 -18.49 -10.37
C ALA A 71 -18.69 -19.81 -10.85
N GLN A 72 -19.88 -20.17 -10.36
CA GLN A 72 -20.60 -21.38 -10.78
C GLN A 72 -21.14 -21.27 -12.22
N GLU A 73 -21.67 -20.10 -12.59
CA GLU A 73 -22.13 -19.80 -13.95
C GLU A 73 -20.97 -19.95 -14.95
N LEU A 74 -19.83 -19.32 -14.68
CA LEU A 74 -18.62 -19.45 -15.50
C LEU A 74 -18.13 -20.90 -15.63
N GLN A 75 -18.16 -21.69 -14.56
CA GLN A 75 -17.78 -23.11 -14.65
C GLN A 75 -18.74 -23.90 -15.55
N THR A 76 -20.02 -23.55 -15.55
CA THR A 76 -21.04 -24.17 -16.41
C THR A 76 -20.80 -23.81 -17.86
N GLU A 77 -20.58 -22.54 -18.18
CA GLU A 77 -20.24 -22.07 -19.53
C GLU A 77 -18.98 -22.75 -20.09
N ILE A 78 -17.93 -22.90 -19.25
CA ILE A 78 -16.70 -23.60 -19.64
C ILE A 78 -17.00 -25.07 -20.00
N LYS A 79 -17.86 -25.74 -19.24
CA LYS A 79 -18.23 -27.13 -19.50
C LYS A 79 -19.00 -27.26 -20.81
N GLU A 80 -20.00 -26.40 -21.04
CA GLU A 80 -20.79 -26.40 -22.27
C GLU A 80 -19.93 -26.08 -23.50
N ALA A 81 -19.02 -25.12 -23.39
CA ALA A 81 -18.08 -24.78 -24.46
C ALA A 81 -17.16 -25.97 -24.79
N LYS A 82 -16.64 -26.67 -23.78
CA LYS A 82 -15.83 -27.88 -23.98
C LYS A 82 -16.61 -29.00 -24.67
N GLU A 83 -17.85 -29.24 -24.26
CA GLU A 83 -18.72 -30.24 -24.89
C GLU A 83 -19.02 -29.88 -26.35
N TYR A 84 -19.34 -28.61 -26.63
CA TYR A 84 -19.57 -28.12 -27.99
C TYR A 84 -18.33 -28.29 -28.89
N LEU A 85 -17.16 -27.95 -28.38
CA LEU A 85 -15.91 -28.10 -29.13
C LEU A 85 -15.51 -29.57 -29.30
N SER A 86 -15.77 -30.43 -28.32
CA SER A 86 -15.55 -31.88 -28.44
C SER A 86 -16.46 -32.48 -29.51
N LYS A 87 -17.73 -32.06 -29.60
CA LYS A 87 -18.63 -32.41 -30.72
C LYS A 87 -18.10 -31.97 -32.09
N LYS A 88 -17.32 -30.88 -32.14
CA LYS A 88 -16.61 -30.41 -33.35
C LYS A 88 -15.27 -31.13 -33.61
N GLY A 89 -14.89 -32.11 -32.78
CA GLY A 89 -13.69 -32.94 -32.97
C GLY A 89 -12.43 -32.41 -32.29
N TYR A 90 -12.52 -31.34 -31.49
CA TYR A 90 -11.39 -30.83 -30.72
C TYR A 90 -11.21 -31.63 -29.39
N LYS A 91 -9.96 -31.86 -28.96
CA LYS A 91 -9.63 -32.51 -27.68
C LYS A 91 -8.94 -31.50 -26.76
N PHE A 92 -9.31 -31.51 -25.47
CA PHE A 92 -8.82 -30.62 -24.41
C PHE A 92 -8.46 -31.43 -23.18
#